data_AF-X1TMN0-F1
#
_entry.id   AF-X1TMN0-F1
#
_cell.length_a   1.000
_cell.length_b   1.000
_cell.length_c   1.000
_cell.angle_alpha   90.00
_cell.angle_beta   90.00
_cell.angle_gamma   90.00
#
_symmetry.space_group_name_H-M   'P 1'
#
loop_
_entity.id
_entity.type
_entity.pdbx_description
1 polymer ?
#
loop_
_entity_poly.entity_id
_entity_poly.type
_entity_poly.pdbx_seq_one_letter_code
_entity_poly.pdbx_strand_id
1 'polypeptide(L)'
;MADVSALTEAYIPLEALDGGRVMLHVGNGTGNNVTADLPTKLTNIMSAQICPEAYNAGAGAGIEVFYCARTITAGKVAVLRKADDVGFDDFAFLLAGKVY
;
A
#
# COMPACT_ATOMS: atom_id res chain seq x y z
N MET A 1 5.90 11.19 10.21
CA MET A 1 6.29 10.70 8.88
C MET A 1 5.49 11.49 7.87
N ALA A 2 6.03 11.78 6.69
CA ALA A 2 5.25 12.45 5.65
C ALA A 2 4.22 11.45 5.09
N ASP A 3 3.00 11.93 4.82
CA ASP A 3 1.96 11.10 4.22
C ASP A 3 2.19 11.01 2.70
N VAL A 4 2.05 9.81 2.14
CA VAL A 4 2.00 9.62 0.68
C VAL A 4 0.57 9.85 0.18
N SER A 5 0.44 10.55 -0.94
CA SER A 5 -0.85 10.82 -1.56
C SER A 5 -1.26 9.65 -2.45
N ALA A 6 -2.46 9.11 -2.24
CA ALA A 6 -3.09 8.21 -3.19
C ALA A 6 -3.59 9.04 -4.39
N LEU A 7 -3.15 8.71 -5.60
CA LEU A 7 -3.53 9.38 -6.85
C LEU A 7 -4.86 8.83 -7.37
N THR A 8 -5.10 7.55 -7.19
CA THR A 8 -6.34 6.87 -7.56
C THR A 8 -6.60 5.79 -6.53
N GLU A 9 -7.77 5.77 -5.90
CA GLU A 9 -8.14 4.77 -4.90
C GLU A 9 -9.56 4.26 -5.13
N ALA A 10 -9.78 2.98 -4.82
CA ALA A 10 -11.09 2.36 -4.76
C ALA A 10 -11.20 1.50 -3.51
N TYR A 11 -12.41 1.50 -2.92
CA TYR A 11 -12.77 0.65 -1.79
C TYR A 11 -13.80 -0.36 -2.27
N ILE A 12 -13.42 -1.65 -2.26
CA ILE A 12 -14.23 -2.74 -2.78
C ILE A 12 -14.68 -3.61 -1.60
N PRO A 13 -15.98 -3.69 -1.30
CA PRO A 13 -16.49 -4.56 -0.25
C PRO A 13 -16.34 -6.02 -0.65
N LEU A 14 -15.82 -6.85 0.25
CA LEU A 14 -15.77 -8.29 0.09
C LEU A 14 -17.00 -8.92 0.76
N GLU A 15 -18.16 -8.80 0.12
CA GLU A 15 -19.47 -9.19 0.67
C GLU A 15 -19.52 -10.64 1.17
N ALA A 16 -18.82 -11.56 0.50
CA ALA A 16 -18.75 -12.97 0.87
C ALA A 16 -17.90 -13.25 2.12
N LEU A 17 -17.09 -12.29 2.58
CA LEU A 17 -16.18 -12.44 3.71
C LEU A 17 -16.63 -11.59 4.90
N ASP A 18 -16.77 -12.22 6.07
CA ASP A 18 -17.14 -11.56 7.33
C ASP A 18 -18.42 -10.69 7.23
N GLY A 19 -19.37 -11.08 6.38
CA GLY A 19 -20.62 -10.36 6.17
C GLY A 19 -20.45 -8.96 5.55
N GLY A 20 -19.43 -8.77 4.69
CA GLY A 20 -19.15 -7.49 4.03
C GLY A 20 -18.36 -6.48 4.86
N ARG A 21 -17.88 -6.87 6.04
CA ARG A 21 -17.04 -6.03 6.91
C ARG A 21 -15.60 -5.94 6.45
N VAL A 22 -15.17 -6.86 5.59
CA VAL A 22 -13.84 -6.82 4.96
C VAL A 22 -13.94 -5.99 3.68
N MET A 23 -13.00 -5.07 3.51
CA MET A 23 -12.86 -4.25 2.31
C MET A 23 -11.44 -4.34 1.76
N LEU A 24 -11.34 -4.33 0.43
CA LEU A 24 -10.10 -4.07 -0.27
C LEU A 24 -9.98 -2.57 -0.50
N HIS A 25 -8.82 -2.00 -0.15
CA HIS A 25 -8.41 -0.67 -0.57
C HIS A 25 -7.30 -0.83 -1.61
N VAL A 26 -7.62 -0.50 -2.85
CA VAL A 26 -6.71 -0.64 -4.01
C VAL A 26 -6.47 0.71 -4.63
N GLY A 27 -5.28 0.92 -5.17
CA GLY A 27 -4.97 2.19 -5.80
C GLY A 27 -3.50 2.36 -6.16
N ASN A 28 -3.17 3.56 -6.58
CA ASN A 28 -1.81 3.99 -6.83
C ASN A 28 -1.45 5.18 -5.93
N GLY A 29 -0.21 5.27 -5.50
CA GLY A 29 0.32 6.38 -4.73
C GLY A 29 1.69 6.81 -5.23
N THR A 30 2.11 7.99 -4.81
CA THR A 30 3.43 8.53 -5.12
C THR A 30 4.18 8.92 -3.84
N GLY A 31 5.45 8.58 -3.73
CA GLY A 31 6.25 8.73 -2.51
C GLY A 31 7.76 8.80 -2.75
N ASN A 32 8.32 10.00 -2.61
CA ASN A 32 9.75 10.26 -2.81
C ASN A 32 10.60 9.97 -1.55
N ASN A 33 11.58 9.07 -1.64
CA ASN A 33 12.59 8.82 -0.58
C ASN A 33 12.05 8.36 0.80
N VAL A 34 10.89 7.69 0.89
CA VAL A 34 10.20 7.61 2.18
C VAL A 34 10.07 6.23 2.83
N THR A 35 10.36 6.25 4.13
CA THR A 35 9.48 5.65 5.15
C THR A 35 8.29 6.61 5.36
N ALA A 36 7.17 6.36 4.69
CA ALA A 36 5.95 7.20 4.72
C ALA A 36 4.75 6.46 5.29
N ASP A 37 3.68 7.20 5.57
CA ASP A 37 2.37 6.64 5.91
C ASP A 37 1.40 6.80 4.73
N LEU A 38 0.77 5.72 4.27
CA LEU A 38 -0.35 5.70 3.32
C LEU A 38 -1.66 5.74 4.10
N PRO A 39 -2.43 6.83 4.06
CA PRO A 39 -3.72 6.91 4.74
C PRO A 39 -4.69 5.86 4.20
N THR A 40 -5.51 5.27 5.08
CA THR A 40 -6.59 4.37 4.66
C THR A 40 -7.74 4.39 5.64
N LYS A 41 -8.96 4.18 5.15
CA LYS A 41 -10.16 4.01 5.97
C LYS A 41 -10.27 2.63 6.62
N LEU A 42 -9.36 1.72 6.28
CA LEU A 42 -9.31 0.39 6.84
C LEU A 42 -8.78 0.41 8.28
N THR A 43 -9.27 -0.56 9.04
CA THR A 43 -8.89 -0.89 10.40
C THR A 43 -8.53 -2.37 10.43
N ASN A 44 -7.72 -2.81 11.39
CA ASN A 44 -7.29 -4.22 11.48
C ASN A 44 -6.83 -4.79 10.13
N ILE A 45 -5.85 -4.13 9.51
CA ILE A 45 -5.33 -4.52 8.20
C ILE A 45 -4.72 -5.92 8.30
N MET A 46 -5.25 -6.84 7.51
CA MET A 46 -4.92 -8.26 7.53
C MET A 46 -3.83 -8.59 6.50
N SER A 47 -3.84 -7.85 5.38
CA SER A 47 -2.87 -8.00 4.29
C SER A 47 -2.64 -6.65 3.64
N ALA A 48 -1.40 -6.43 3.20
CA ALA A 48 -1.00 -5.25 2.48
C ALA A 48 0.10 -5.64 1.50
N GLN A 49 -0.18 -5.43 0.22
CA GLN A 49 0.74 -5.62 -0.89
C GLN A 49 0.97 -4.27 -1.54
N ILE A 50 2.23 -3.92 -1.69
CA ILE A 50 2.62 -2.68 -2.34
C ILE A 50 3.71 -3.06 -3.34
N CYS A 51 3.55 -2.63 -4.57
CA CYS A 51 4.42 -2.96 -5.68
C CYS A 51 4.74 -1.69 -6.47
N PRO A 52 5.95 -1.57 -7.03
CA PRO A 52 6.26 -0.53 -8.00
C PRO A 52 5.34 -0.62 -9.20
N GLU A 53 4.94 0.52 -9.75
CA GLU A 53 4.15 0.54 -10.98
C GLU A 53 4.95 -0.04 -12.17
N ALA A 54 6.26 0.20 -12.21
CA ALA A 54 7.16 -0.22 -13.28
C ALA A 54 8.06 -1.43 -12.88
N TYR A 55 7.51 -2.44 -12.21
CA TYR A 55 8.28 -3.62 -11.83
C TYR A 55 8.86 -4.36 -13.06
N ASN A 56 10.19 -4.45 -13.18
CA ASN A 56 10.87 -5.12 -14.30
C ASN A 56 11.72 -6.32 -13.85
N ALA A 57 11.13 -7.53 -13.76
CA ALA A 57 11.79 -8.75 -13.27
C ALA A 57 13.23 -9.05 -13.79
N GLY A 58 13.64 -8.49 -14.94
CA GLY A 58 14.98 -8.65 -15.51
C GLY A 58 16.05 -7.64 -15.05
N ALA A 59 15.72 -6.66 -14.21
CA ALA A 59 16.70 -5.73 -13.66
C ALA A 59 17.61 -6.46 -12.65
N GLY A 60 18.93 -6.46 -12.92
CA GLY A 60 19.93 -7.19 -12.14
C GLY A 60 20.13 -6.74 -10.68
N ALA A 61 19.38 -5.73 -10.22
CA ALA A 61 19.35 -5.28 -8.83
C ALA A 61 17.91 -4.91 -8.41
N GLY A 62 17.41 -5.63 -7.40
CA GLY A 62 16.68 -5.04 -6.28
C GLY A 62 15.43 -4.23 -6.57
N ILE A 63 14.52 -4.70 -7.43
CA ILE A 63 13.26 -3.99 -7.63
C ILE A 63 12.41 -4.07 -6.35
N GLU A 64 12.54 -2.99 -5.58
CA GLU A 64 11.52 -2.32 -4.79
C GLU A 64 10.42 -3.26 -4.25
N VAL A 65 10.72 -3.87 -3.10
CA VAL A 65 9.68 -4.50 -2.29
C VAL A 65 9.21 -3.47 -1.30
N PHE A 66 8.07 -2.85 -1.57
CA PHE A 66 7.37 -2.07 -0.57
C PHE A 66 6.74 -3.05 0.43
N TYR A 67 7.37 -3.17 1.60
CA TYR A 67 6.85 -3.99 2.69
C TYR A 67 5.96 -3.16 3.60
N CYS A 68 4.79 -3.70 3.94
CA CYS A 68 3.92 -3.16 4.99
C CYS A 68 4.20 -3.86 6.32
N ALA A 69 4.41 -3.10 7.38
CA ALA A 69 4.44 -3.64 8.74
C ALA A 69 3.09 -4.30 9.10
N ARG A 70 3.14 -5.51 9.66
CA ARG A 70 2.03 -6.48 9.75
C ARG A 70 0.85 -6.10 10.65
N THR A 71 0.88 -4.96 11.34
CA THR A 71 -0.17 -4.61 12.31
C THR A 71 -0.36 -3.12 12.37
N ILE A 72 -1.46 -2.61 11.81
CA ILE A 72 -1.87 -1.22 12.02
C ILE A 72 -3.31 -1.20 12.49
N THR A 73 -3.49 -0.62 13.67
CA THR A 73 -4.74 -0.66 14.44
C THR A 73 -5.75 0.36 13.92
N ALA A 74 -5.34 1.42 13.22
CA ALA A 74 -6.24 2.31 12.49
C ALA A 74 -5.49 3.28 11.54
N GLY A 75 -6.08 3.55 10.38
CA GLY A 75 -5.97 4.84 9.68
C GLY A 75 -4.79 5.01 8.72
N LYS A 76 -3.77 4.15 8.77
CA LYS A 76 -2.58 4.30 7.92
C LYS A 76 -1.82 3.00 7.67
N VAL A 77 -0.97 3.00 6.65
CA VAL A 77 -0.02 1.93 6.34
C VAL A 77 1.38 2.48 6.21
N ALA A 78 2.33 1.99 7.01
CA ALA A 78 3.73 2.34 6.82
C ALA A 78 4.24 1.73 5.50
N VAL A 79 4.65 2.61 4.59
CA VAL A 79 5.25 2.27 3.30
C VAL A 79 6.76 2.47 3.43
N LEU A 80 7.51 1.39 3.29
CA LEU A 80 8.97 1.41 3.34
C LEU A 80 9.53 1.21 1.94
N ARG A 81 10.20 2.25 1.41
CA ARG A 81 10.97 2.15 0.19
C ARG A 81 12.40 1.67 0.48
N LYS A 82 12.90 0.70 -0.29
CA LYS A 82 14.33 0.45 -0.42
C LYS A 82 14.81 1.19 -1.67
N ALA A 83 15.32 2.40 -1.49
CA ALA A 83 15.63 3.33 -2.59
C ALA A 83 16.95 2.94 -3.28
N ASP A 84 16.86 2.48 -4.54
CA ASP A 84 18.04 2.37 -5.43
C ASP A 84 17.88 3.21 -6.72
N ASP A 85 16.71 3.82 -7.00
CA ASP A 85 16.50 4.64 -8.22
C ASP A 85 15.63 5.89 -8.00
N VAL A 86 16.24 7.07 -7.94
CA VAL A 86 15.61 8.36 -7.55
C VAL A 86 14.55 8.87 -8.56
N GLY A 87 14.27 8.13 -9.65
CA GLY A 87 13.28 8.50 -10.67
C GLY A 87 11.91 7.80 -10.60
N PHE A 88 11.75 6.78 -9.76
CA PHE A 88 10.51 5.99 -9.68
C PHE A 88 9.86 6.15 -8.30
N ASP A 89 8.91 7.09 -8.22
CA ASP A 89 8.21 7.40 -6.98
C ASP A 89 6.78 6.82 -6.94
N ASP A 90 6.32 6.22 -8.04
CA ASP A 90 4.95 5.72 -8.19
C ASP A 90 4.84 4.22 -7.88
N PHE A 91 3.80 3.85 -7.13
CA PHE A 91 3.54 2.48 -6.69
C PHE A 91 2.05 2.15 -6.73
N ALA A 92 1.74 0.88 -6.97
CA ALA A 92 0.42 0.30 -6.78
C ALA A 92 0.30 -0.33 -5.39
N PHE A 93 -0.87 -0.26 -4.80
CA PHE A 93 -1.16 -0.89 -3.51
C PHE A 93 -2.47 -1.67 -3.53
N LEU A 94 -2.50 -2.73 -2.72
CA LEU A 94 -3.68 -3.51 -2.38
C LEU A 94 -3.64 -3.82 -0.89
N LEU A 95 -4.57 -3.24 -0.15
CA LEU A 95 -4.74 -3.48 1.28
C LEU A 95 -6.04 -4.23 1.50
N ALA A 96 -6.04 -5.20 2.41
CA ALA A 96 -7.23 -5.89 2.86
C ALA A 96 -7.37 -5.68 4.37
N GLY A 97 -8.49 -5.15 4.81
CA GLY A 97 -8.75 -4.85 6.21
C GLY A 97 -10.25 -4.79 6.49
N LYS A 98 -10.60 -4.45 7.72
CA LYS A 98 -11.99 -4.28 8.15
C LYS A 98 -12.39 -2.80 8.16
N VAL A 99 -13.69 -2.55 8.15
CA VAL A 99 -14.27 -1.23 8.40
C VAL A 99 -15.13 -1.36 9.65
N TYR A 100 -14.79 -0.65 10.72
CA TYR A 100 -15.60 -0.55 11.95
C TYR A 100 -16.32 0.78 11.99
#